data_AF-A0AA34X0Z6-F1
#
_entry.id   AF-A0AA34X0Z6-F1
#
_cell.length_a   1.000
_cell.length_b   1.000
_cell.length_c   1.000
_cell.angle_alpha   90.00
_cell.angle_beta   90.00
_cell.angle_gamma   90.00
#
_symmetry.space_group_name_H-M   'P 1'
#
loop_
_entity.id
_entity.type
_entity.pdbx_description
1 polymer ?
#
loop_
_entity_poly.entity_id
_entity_poly.type
_entity_poly.pdbx_seq_one_letter_code
_entity_poly.pdbx_strand_id
1 'polypeptide(L)'
;MTEISELEGRISAALDRIRSGVSALENKAVVSGDAPVAAASDDDRVAQLEADLAAQKDVNAQLEERVKVLKSRQDSVIADLNSGAERAKEQLRSFEADLEKLREENAVLRDVSENLRKAAEADGIDAAMINRAMQAELDALRALRAAEAAEVATILAELKPLIEEAK
;
A
#
# COMPACT_ATOMS: atom_id res chain seq x y z
N MET A 1 -63.00 17.53 -10.72
CA MET A 1 -63.04 18.54 -11.82
C MET A 1 -61.83 19.47 -11.79
N THR A 2 -61.27 19.81 -10.62
CA THR A 2 -60.06 20.63 -10.47
C THR A 2 -58.77 19.95 -10.96
N GLU A 3 -58.63 18.64 -10.74
CA GLU A 3 -57.43 17.89 -11.19
C GLU A 3 -57.31 17.79 -12.72
N ILE A 4 -58.45 17.76 -13.43
CA ILE A 4 -58.47 17.71 -14.90
C ILE A 4 -58.01 19.05 -15.48
N SER A 5 -58.49 20.18 -14.94
CA SER A 5 -58.03 21.52 -15.36
C SER A 5 -56.55 21.77 -15.07
N GLU A 6 -56.02 21.18 -13.99
CA GLU A 6 -54.60 21.30 -13.64
C GLU A 6 -53.72 20.47 -14.58
N LEU A 7 -54.18 19.27 -14.97
CA LEU A 7 -53.53 18.46 -16.00
C LEU A 7 -53.59 19.12 -17.38
N GLU A 8 -54.72 19.72 -17.77
CA GLU A 8 -54.87 20.47 -19.02
C GLU A 8 -53.97 21.71 -19.09
N GLY A 9 -53.81 22.43 -17.97
CA GLY A 9 -52.88 23.55 -17.86
C GLY A 9 -51.42 23.09 -18.01
N ARG A 10 -51.05 21.97 -17.39
CA ARG A 10 -49.71 21.38 -17.53
C ARG A 10 -49.43 20.86 -18.94
N ILE A 11 -50.43 20.27 -19.60
CA ILE A 11 -50.30 19.80 -20.99
C ILE A 11 -50.14 20.98 -21.93
N SER A 12 -50.93 22.04 -21.78
CA SER A 12 -50.80 23.26 -22.60
C SER A 12 -49.42 23.89 -22.44
N ALA A 13 -48.93 24.02 -21.20
CA ALA A 13 -47.58 24.52 -20.94
C ALA A 13 -46.47 23.63 -21.53
N ALA A 14 -46.65 22.31 -21.51
CA ALA A 14 -45.71 21.37 -22.13
C ALA A 14 -45.73 21.50 -23.66
N LEU A 15 -46.91 21.65 -24.27
CA LEU A 15 -47.06 21.83 -25.72
C LEU A 15 -46.48 23.16 -26.20
N ASP A 16 -46.63 24.25 -25.45
CA ASP A 16 -46.01 25.54 -25.77
C ASP A 16 -44.49 25.48 -25.65
N ARG A 17 -43.98 24.75 -24.65
CA ARG A 17 -42.55 24.52 -24.49
C ARG A 17 -41.98 23.68 -25.65
N ILE A 18 -42.70 22.64 -26.08
CA ILE A 18 -42.34 21.85 -27.26
C ILE A 18 -42.38 22.72 -28.52
N ARG A 19 -43.42 23.53 -28.72
CA ARG A 19 -43.54 24.46 -29.86
C ARG A 19 -42.36 25.42 -29.90
N SER A 20 -42.00 26.02 -28.78
CA SER A 20 -40.82 26.90 -28.67
C SER A 20 -39.50 26.16 -28.95
N GLY A 21 -39.39 24.91 -28.52
CA GLY A 21 -38.23 24.05 -28.79
C GLY A 21 -38.11 23.67 -30.27
N VAL A 22 -39.22 23.35 -30.93
CA VAL A 22 -39.27 23.06 -32.37
C VAL A 22 -38.94 24.31 -33.18
N SER A 23 -39.52 25.46 -32.84
CA SER A 23 -39.18 26.73 -33.49
C SER A 23 -37.72 27.12 -33.29
N ALA A 24 -37.13 26.84 -32.12
CA ALA A 24 -35.70 27.06 -31.88
C ALA A 24 -34.82 26.10 -32.71
N LEU A 25 -35.26 24.85 -32.90
CA LEU A 25 -34.56 23.88 -33.74
C LEU A 25 -34.67 24.22 -35.23
N GLU A 26 -35.85 24.67 -35.69
CA GLU A 26 -36.06 25.22 -37.04
C GLU A 26 -35.22 26.48 -37.24
N ASN A 27 -35.19 27.42 -36.30
CA ASN A 27 -34.32 28.60 -36.41
C ASN A 27 -32.84 28.20 -36.43
N LYS A 28 -32.45 27.18 -35.67
CA LYS A 28 -31.08 26.64 -35.74
C LYS A 28 -30.80 25.97 -37.08
N ALA A 29 -31.77 25.29 -37.68
CA ALA A 29 -31.65 24.69 -39.01
C ALA A 29 -31.60 25.76 -40.13
N VAL A 30 -32.38 26.85 -40.00
CA VAL A 30 -32.37 27.99 -40.92
C VAL A 30 -31.06 28.79 -40.80
N VAL A 31 -30.54 28.97 -39.58
CA VAL A 31 -29.20 29.54 -39.34
C VAL A 31 -28.08 28.61 -39.83
N SER A 32 -28.34 27.30 -39.92
CA SER A 32 -27.42 26.33 -40.53
C SER A 32 -27.57 26.24 -42.07
N GLY A 33 -28.53 26.95 -42.66
CA GLY A 33 -28.91 26.83 -44.07
C GLY A 33 -28.45 27.94 -45.01
N ASP A 34 -27.89 29.05 -44.52
CA ASP A 34 -27.43 30.15 -45.39
C ASP A 34 -26.33 31.05 -44.80
N ALA A 35 -25.49 30.50 -43.92
CA ALA A 35 -24.13 31.01 -43.81
C ALA A 35 -23.30 30.33 -44.91
N PRO A 36 -22.35 31.01 -45.58
CA PRO A 36 -21.38 30.30 -46.39
C PRO A 36 -20.55 29.44 -45.42
N VAL A 37 -21.00 28.22 -45.20
CA VAL A 37 -20.14 27.14 -44.75
C VAL A 37 -19.15 27.04 -45.90
N ALA A 38 -17.95 27.57 -45.71
CA ALA A 38 -16.82 27.11 -46.50
C ALA A 38 -16.77 25.61 -46.25
N ALA A 39 -17.43 24.84 -47.12
CA ALA A 39 -17.34 23.40 -47.14
C ALA A 39 -15.89 23.14 -47.49
N ALA A 40 -15.07 22.93 -46.47
CA ALA A 40 -13.74 22.38 -46.60
C ALA A 40 -13.86 21.24 -47.62
N SER A 41 -13.04 21.29 -48.67
CA SER A 41 -12.98 20.23 -49.69
C SER A 41 -12.80 18.89 -48.96
N ASP A 42 -13.26 17.78 -49.54
CA ASP A 42 -12.97 16.47 -48.96
C ASP A 42 -11.45 16.28 -48.74
N ASP A 43 -10.62 16.91 -49.58
CA ASP A 43 -9.16 16.99 -49.41
C ASP A 43 -8.73 17.77 -48.15
N ASP A 44 -9.41 18.87 -47.81
CA ASP A 44 -9.11 19.67 -46.60
C ASP A 44 -9.48 18.90 -45.33
N ARG A 45 -10.58 18.12 -45.38
CA ARG A 45 -10.99 17.22 -44.29
C ARG A 45 -10.03 16.07 -44.09
N VAL A 46 -9.55 15.46 -45.18
CA VAL A 46 -8.53 14.41 -45.12
C VAL A 46 -7.24 14.96 -44.51
N ALA A 47 -6.78 16.14 -44.95
CA ALA A 47 -5.60 16.78 -44.39
C ALA A 47 -5.73 17.11 -42.90
N GLN A 48 -6.91 17.57 -42.45
CA GLN A 48 -7.19 17.78 -41.02
C GLN A 48 -7.18 16.48 -40.22
N LEU A 49 -7.82 15.42 -40.72
CA LEU A 49 -7.84 14.12 -40.05
C LEU A 49 -6.44 13.49 -39.97
N GLU A 50 -5.62 13.65 -40.99
CA GLU A 50 -4.22 13.20 -40.98
C GLU A 50 -3.37 13.97 -39.96
N ALA A 51 -3.57 15.29 -39.86
CA ALA A 51 -2.90 16.11 -38.86
C ALA A 51 -3.33 15.73 -37.43
N ASP A 52 -4.63 15.52 -37.20
CA ASP A 52 -5.16 15.06 -35.91
C ASP A 52 -4.64 13.66 -35.54
N LEU A 53 -4.57 12.74 -36.51
CA LEU A 53 -4.03 11.41 -36.32
C LEU A 53 -2.53 11.45 -35.97
N ALA A 54 -1.76 12.32 -36.64
CA ALA A 54 -0.35 12.53 -36.32
C ALA A 54 -0.17 13.08 -34.90
N ALA A 55 -0.95 14.10 -34.54
CA ALA A 55 -0.94 14.67 -33.19
C ALA A 55 -1.34 13.64 -32.12
N GLN A 56 -2.34 12.80 -32.39
CA GLN A 56 -2.75 11.72 -31.47
C GLN A 56 -1.67 10.65 -31.32
N LYS A 57 -0.95 10.30 -32.39
CA LYS A 57 0.17 9.35 -32.32
C LYS A 57 1.32 9.90 -31.47
N ASP A 58 1.65 11.18 -31.61
CA ASP A 58 2.68 11.82 -30.80
C ASP A 58 2.31 11.85 -29.32
N VAL A 59 1.05 12.16 -29.00
CA VAL A 59 0.54 12.13 -27.62
C VAL A 59 0.56 10.70 -27.06
N ASN A 60 0.15 9.69 -27.84
CA ASN A 60 0.21 8.30 -27.41
C ASN A 60 1.66 7.85 -27.16
N ALA A 61 2.61 8.18 -28.03
CA ALA A 61 4.02 7.86 -27.82
C ALA A 61 4.57 8.48 -26.51
N GLN A 62 4.20 9.72 -26.20
CA GLN A 62 4.56 10.37 -24.94
C GLN A 62 3.91 9.70 -23.72
N LEU A 63 2.65 9.28 -23.83
CA LEU A 63 1.94 8.56 -22.76
C LEU A 63 2.54 7.18 -22.53
N GLU A 64 2.89 6.45 -23.59
CA GLU A 64 3.56 5.14 -23.50
C GLU A 64 4.91 5.25 -22.79
N GLU A 65 5.73 6.25 -23.13
CA GLU A 65 7.00 6.48 -22.45
C GLU A 65 6.79 6.85 -20.97
N ARG A 66 5.81 7.71 -20.67
CA ARG A 66 5.45 8.03 -19.27
C ARG A 66 5.00 6.80 -18.50
N VAL A 67 4.16 5.95 -19.11
CA VAL A 67 3.70 4.69 -18.50
C VAL A 67 4.87 3.75 -18.27
N LYS A 68 5.82 3.68 -19.20
CA LYS A 68 7.03 2.86 -19.06
C LYS A 68 7.90 3.32 -17.89
N VAL A 69 8.15 4.62 -17.77
CA VAL A 69 8.90 5.21 -16.63
C VAL A 69 8.17 5.00 -15.31
N LEU A 70 6.85 5.16 -15.29
CA LEU A 70 6.04 4.91 -14.09
C LEU A 70 6.05 3.44 -13.70
N LYS A 71 5.96 2.52 -14.66
CA LYS A 71 6.07 1.07 -14.42
C LYS A 71 7.44 0.72 -13.86
N SER A 72 8.53 1.17 -14.47
CA SER A 72 9.89 0.87 -13.94
C SER A 72 10.08 1.41 -12.53
N ARG A 73 9.52 2.59 -12.22
CA ARG A 73 9.55 3.14 -10.86
C ARG A 73 8.71 2.31 -9.89
N GLN A 74 7.51 1.90 -10.29
CA GLN A 74 6.67 1.03 -9.46
C GLN A 74 7.33 -0.33 -9.22
N ASP A 75 7.90 -0.95 -10.24
CA ASP A 75 8.60 -2.23 -10.13
C ASP A 75 9.79 -2.13 -9.15
N SER A 76 10.55 -1.03 -9.20
CA SER A 76 11.61 -0.75 -8.22
C SER A 76 11.06 -0.62 -6.80
N VAL A 77 10.01 0.18 -6.60
CA VAL A 77 9.43 0.38 -5.26
C VAL A 77 8.83 -0.93 -4.72
N ILE A 78 8.18 -1.73 -5.56
CA ILE A 78 7.63 -3.03 -5.19
C ILE A 78 8.77 -4.00 -4.83
N ALA A 79 9.87 -4.01 -5.59
CA ALA A 79 11.04 -4.83 -5.28
C ALA A 79 11.67 -4.42 -3.94
N ASP A 80 11.81 -3.12 -3.68
CA ASP A 80 12.35 -2.60 -2.43
C ASP A 80 11.45 -2.97 -1.24
N LEU A 81 10.13 -2.75 -1.36
CA LEU A 81 9.15 -3.11 -0.33
C LEU A 81 9.13 -4.62 -0.07
N ASN A 82 9.14 -5.46 -1.11
CA ASN A 82 9.20 -6.92 -0.94
C ASN A 82 10.50 -7.34 -0.25
N SER A 83 11.63 -6.75 -0.61
CA SER A 83 12.91 -7.03 0.05
C SER A 83 12.89 -6.61 1.53
N GLY A 84 12.28 -5.47 1.85
CA GLY A 84 12.08 -5.00 3.22
C GLY A 84 11.20 -5.93 4.03
N ALA A 85 10.09 -6.38 3.45
CA ALA A 85 9.16 -7.32 4.08
C ALA A 85 9.82 -8.67 4.38
N GLU A 86 10.64 -9.22 3.47
CA GLU A 86 11.37 -10.47 3.72
C GLU A 86 12.43 -10.31 4.81
N ARG A 87 13.17 -9.18 4.83
CA ARG A 87 14.11 -8.88 5.93
C ARG A 87 13.40 -8.81 7.29
N ALA A 88 12.27 -8.10 7.35
CA ALA A 88 11.48 -7.98 8.58
C ALA A 88 10.93 -9.33 9.07
N LYS A 89 10.48 -10.20 8.15
CA LYS A 89 10.05 -11.57 8.51
C LYS A 89 11.19 -12.40 9.07
N GLU A 90 12.39 -12.30 8.51
CA GLU A 90 13.55 -13.05 9.00
C GLU A 90 14.00 -12.54 10.37
N GLN A 91 14.04 -11.23 10.59
CA GLN A 91 14.29 -10.64 11.91
C GLN A 91 13.28 -11.11 12.94
N LEU A 92 11.99 -11.13 12.59
CA LEU A 92 10.92 -11.60 13.49
C LEU A 92 11.12 -13.06 13.88
N ARG A 93 11.45 -13.94 12.92
CA ARG A 93 11.73 -15.36 13.20
C ARG A 93 12.94 -15.53 14.12
N SER A 94 14.00 -14.75 13.91
CA SER A 94 15.16 -14.77 14.80
C SER A 94 14.79 -14.36 16.22
N PHE A 95 14.04 -13.26 16.38
CA PHE A 95 13.59 -12.81 17.69
C PHE A 95 12.64 -13.79 18.37
N GLU A 96 11.75 -14.45 17.63
CA GLU A 96 10.90 -15.51 18.16
C GLU A 96 11.74 -16.68 18.70
N ALA A 97 12.78 -17.09 17.98
CA ALA A 97 13.70 -18.15 18.41
C ALA A 97 14.48 -17.75 19.67
N ASP A 98 15.00 -16.52 19.72
CA ASP A 98 15.73 -16.00 20.89
C ASP A 98 14.82 -15.88 22.12
N LEU A 99 13.58 -15.42 21.94
CA LEU A 99 12.59 -15.35 23.01
C LEU A 99 12.20 -16.72 23.53
N GLU A 100 12.02 -17.70 22.65
CA GLU A 100 11.68 -19.06 23.07
C GLU A 100 12.82 -19.69 23.87
N LYS A 101 14.06 -19.56 23.39
CA LYS A 101 15.25 -19.99 24.14
C LYS A 101 15.33 -19.30 25.51
N LEU A 102 15.08 -17.99 25.58
CA LEU A 102 15.07 -17.27 26.85
C LEU A 102 13.98 -17.79 27.80
N ARG A 103 12.79 -18.15 27.28
CA ARG A 103 11.69 -18.73 28.08
C ARG A 103 12.06 -20.12 28.60
N GLU A 104 12.63 -20.97 27.75
CA GLU A 104 13.09 -22.31 28.13
C GLU A 104 14.12 -22.25 29.26
N GLU A 105 15.16 -21.44 29.10
CA GLU A 105 16.22 -21.30 30.12
C GLU A 105 15.69 -20.69 31.43
N ASN A 106 14.75 -19.74 31.34
CA ASN A 106 14.09 -19.20 32.53
C ASN A 106 13.17 -20.23 33.23
N ALA A 107 12.51 -21.10 32.47
CA ALA A 107 11.70 -22.17 33.05
C ALA A 107 12.60 -23.16 33.80
N VAL A 108 13.72 -23.57 33.19
CA VAL A 108 14.72 -24.42 33.85
C VAL A 108 15.27 -23.77 35.12
N LEU A 109 15.62 -22.48 35.08
CA LEU A 109 16.11 -21.75 36.26
C LEU A 109 15.07 -21.70 37.38
N ARG A 110 13.79 -21.48 37.06
CA ARG A 110 12.70 -21.50 38.05
C ARG A 110 12.53 -22.86 38.68
N ASP A 111 12.50 -23.92 37.87
CA ASP A 111 12.34 -25.30 38.35
C ASP A 111 13.52 -25.69 39.27
N VAL A 112 14.75 -25.36 38.87
CA VAL A 112 15.93 -25.64 39.68
C VAL A 112 15.93 -24.84 40.98
N SER A 113 15.50 -23.58 40.94
CA SER A 113 15.37 -22.73 42.13
C SER A 113 14.30 -23.25 43.09
N GLU A 114 13.16 -23.71 42.58
CA GLU A 114 12.09 -24.31 43.38
C GLU A 114 12.57 -25.62 44.05
N ASN A 115 13.26 -26.48 43.29
CA ASN A 115 13.83 -27.72 43.82
C ASN A 115 14.88 -27.44 44.90
N LEU A 116 15.76 -26.45 44.70
CA LEU A 116 16.73 -26.01 45.71
C LEU A 116 16.03 -25.53 46.98
N ARG A 117 14.96 -24.74 46.84
CA ARG A 117 14.21 -24.23 47.98
C ARG A 117 13.55 -25.35 48.78
N LYS A 118 12.91 -26.30 48.10
CA LYS A 118 12.31 -27.48 48.76
C LYS A 118 13.37 -28.32 49.47
N ALA A 119 14.54 -28.50 48.85
CA ALA A 119 15.67 -29.21 49.47
C ALA A 119 16.20 -28.44 50.68
N ALA A 120 16.27 -27.10 50.62
CA ALA A 120 16.67 -26.25 51.74
C ALA A 120 15.73 -26.39 52.94
N GLU A 121 14.42 -26.37 52.71
CA GLU A 121 13.40 -26.52 53.75
C GLU A 121 13.45 -27.90 54.44
N ALA A 122 13.98 -28.91 53.75
CA ALA A 122 14.15 -30.27 54.25
C ALA A 122 15.57 -30.58 54.77
N ASP A 123 16.47 -29.58 54.88
CA ASP A 123 17.91 -29.75 55.18
C ASP A 123 18.62 -30.78 54.26
N GLY A 124 18.11 -30.95 53.04
CA GLY A 124 18.54 -31.95 52.06
C GLY A 124 19.36 -31.39 50.90
N ILE A 125 19.95 -30.20 51.04
CA ILE A 125 20.78 -29.61 49.98
C ILE A 125 22.07 -30.43 49.83
N ASP A 126 22.37 -30.82 48.60
CA ASP A 126 23.68 -31.38 48.24
C ASP A 126 24.47 -30.46 47.29
N ALA A 127 25.75 -30.77 47.11
CA ALA A 127 26.65 -30.01 46.23
C ALA A 127 26.25 -30.09 44.75
N ALA A 128 25.59 -31.18 44.31
CA ALA A 128 25.17 -31.36 42.93
C ALA A 128 24.00 -30.44 42.57
N MET A 129 23.06 -30.21 43.50
CA MET A 129 21.96 -29.26 43.35
C MET A 129 22.46 -27.82 43.23
N ILE A 130 23.44 -27.43 44.06
CA ILE A 130 24.06 -26.10 43.98
C ILE A 130 24.74 -25.92 42.62
N ASN A 131 25.53 -26.91 42.17
CA ASN A 131 26.18 -26.86 40.87
C ASN A 131 25.17 -26.76 39.72
N ARG A 132 24.06 -27.51 39.78
CA ARG A 132 22.99 -27.47 38.78
C ARG A 132 22.29 -26.11 38.73
N ALA A 133 22.07 -25.48 39.88
CA ALA A 133 21.50 -24.14 39.95
C ALA A 133 22.44 -23.08 39.38
N MET A 134 23.73 -23.16 39.72
CA MET A 134 24.73 -22.27 39.16
C MET A 134 24.84 -22.41 37.63
N GLN A 135 24.76 -23.64 37.11
CA GLN A 135 24.71 -23.90 35.68
C GLN A 135 23.46 -23.28 35.03
N ALA A 136 22.28 -23.53 35.59
CA ALA A 136 21.04 -22.95 35.08
C ALA A 136 21.04 -21.41 35.10
N GLU A 137 21.65 -20.79 36.12
CA GLU A 137 21.80 -19.33 36.20
C GLU A 137 22.74 -18.81 35.11
N LEU A 138 23.88 -19.47 34.89
CA LEU A 138 24.81 -19.11 33.82
C LEU A 138 24.18 -19.25 32.44
N ASP A 139 23.39 -20.30 32.21
CA ASP A 139 22.74 -20.55 30.92
C ASP A 139 21.62 -19.54 30.66
N ALA A 140 20.82 -19.19 31.69
CA ALA A 140 19.85 -18.09 31.61
C ALA A 140 20.51 -16.73 31.32
N LEU A 141 21.64 -16.42 31.99
CA LEU A 141 22.38 -15.18 31.73
C LEU A 141 22.98 -15.15 30.32
N ARG A 142 23.48 -16.28 29.83
CA ARG A 142 23.99 -16.39 28.45
C ARG A 142 22.88 -16.20 27.43
N ALA A 143 21.71 -16.80 27.64
CA ALA A 143 20.56 -16.63 26.77
C ALA A 143 20.09 -15.16 26.74
N LEU A 144 20.02 -14.51 27.91
CA LEU A 144 19.69 -13.08 28.00
C LEU A 144 20.70 -12.21 27.22
N ARG A 145 22.00 -12.43 27.45
CA ARG A 145 23.06 -11.70 26.75
C ARG A 145 23.05 -11.93 25.24
N ALA A 146 22.74 -13.14 24.80
CA ALA A 146 22.62 -13.45 23.38
C ALA A 146 21.45 -12.70 22.73
N ALA A 147 20.28 -12.67 23.41
CA ALA A 147 19.12 -11.90 22.94
C ALA A 147 19.41 -10.39 22.88
N GLU A 148 20.03 -9.81 23.92
CA GLU A 148 20.46 -8.40 23.93
C GLU A 148 21.42 -8.09 22.77
N ALA A 149 22.39 -8.97 22.52
CA ALA A 149 23.36 -8.77 21.44
C ALA A 149 22.71 -8.85 20.05
N ALA A 150 21.74 -9.75 19.86
CA ALA A 150 20.97 -9.88 18.63
C ALA A 150 20.09 -8.64 18.38
N GLU A 151 19.45 -8.11 19.41
CA GLU A 151 18.68 -6.86 19.35
C GLU A 151 19.56 -5.67 18.94
N VAL A 152 20.70 -5.48 19.62
CA VAL A 152 21.64 -4.40 19.30
C VAL A 152 22.19 -4.54 17.89
N ALA A 153 22.54 -5.75 17.45
CA ALA A 153 23.01 -5.99 16.09
C ALA A 153 21.95 -5.61 15.05
N THR A 154 20.68 -5.90 15.34
CA THR A 154 19.54 -5.55 14.48
C THR A 154 19.35 -4.03 14.40
N ILE A 155 19.35 -3.34 15.53
CA ILE A 155 19.24 -1.87 15.57
C ILE A 155 20.40 -1.23 14.79
N LEU A 156 21.63 -1.73 14.96
CA LEU A 156 22.79 -1.22 14.23
C LEU A 156 22.66 -1.46 12.72
N ALA A 157 22.13 -2.61 12.30
CA ALA A 157 21.89 -2.92 10.89
C ALA A 157 20.86 -1.98 10.25
N GLU A 158 19.85 -1.53 10.99
CA GLU A 158 18.84 -0.57 10.53
C GLU A 158 19.33 0.88 10.55
N LEU A 159 20.11 1.26 11.55
CA LEU A 159 20.64 2.63 11.66
C LEU A 159 21.77 2.91 10.66
N LYS A 160 22.59 1.92 10.32
CA LYS A 160 23.73 2.09 9.41
C LYS A 160 23.36 2.71 8.05
N PRO A 161 22.36 2.21 7.29
CA PRO A 161 21.99 2.81 6.02
C PRO A 161 21.46 4.24 6.17
N LEU A 162 20.71 4.54 7.24
CA LEU A 162 20.20 5.90 7.51
C LEU A 162 21.34 6.91 7.76
N ILE A 163 22.43 6.45 8.38
CA ILE A 163 23.61 7.28 8.64
C ILE A 163 24.43 7.49 7.34
N GLU A 164 24.49 6.48 6.47
CA GLU A 164 25.19 6.57 5.18
C GLU A 164 24.44 7.48 4.19
N GLU A 165 23.10 7.47 4.19
CA GLU A 165 22.28 8.39 3.37
C GLU A 165 22.31 9.84 3.85
N ALA A 166 22.61 10.07 5.14
CA ALA A 166 22.69 11.41 5.72
C ALA A 166 24.06 12.11 5.50
N LYS A 167 25.04 11.40 4.93
CA LYS A 167 26.37 11.93 4.56
C LYS A 167 26.42 12.36 3.11
#